data_AF-A0A7J9VHT0-F1
#
_entry.id   AF-A0A7J9VHT0-F1
#
_cell.length_a   1.000
_cell.length_b   1.000
_cell.length_c   1.000
_cell.angle_alpha   90.00
_cell.angle_beta   90.00
_cell.angle_gamma   90.00
#
_symmetry.space_group_name_H-M   'P 1'
#
loop_
_entity.id
_entity.type
_entity.pdbx_description
1 polymer ?
#
loop_
_entity_poly.entity_id
_entity_poly.type
_entity_poly.pdbx_seq_one_letter_code
_entity_poly.pdbx_strand_id
1 'polypeptide(L)'
;MLAEISSRGVFATYGYPSLGVLQRDLLRIGTTEAKKRATRAELLHAIREGASEKPAAAPLTAQAAADGILNPGHVDAITEIMAAIPADVDDTDRAGYEKTLIDLAQQSPPVVVRRAGRHLLALLDPDCCPALKMPMERAFTVPTG
;
A
#
# COMPACT_ATOMS: atom_id res chain seq x y z
N MET A 1 2.10 -0.79 -18.34
CA MET A 1 2.27 -2.09 -19.06
C MET A 1 2.17 -3.34 -18.17
N LEU A 2 2.54 -3.35 -16.87
CA LEU A 2 2.33 -4.54 -16.01
C LEU A 2 0.91 -4.67 -15.43
N ALA A 3 0.21 -3.55 -15.22
CA ALA A 3 -1.18 -3.53 -14.75
C ALA A 3 -2.14 -4.21 -15.75
N GLU A 4 -1.94 -3.97 -17.05
CA GLU A 4 -2.81 -4.49 -18.11
C GLU A 4 -2.77 -6.03 -18.25
N ILE A 5 -1.61 -6.64 -17.94
CA ILE A 5 -1.41 -8.11 -17.96
C ILE A 5 -2.17 -8.79 -16.81
N SER A 6 -2.48 -8.06 -15.74
CA SER A 6 -3.18 -8.60 -14.57
C SER A 6 -4.70 -8.70 -14.79
N SER A 7 -5.26 -8.04 -15.81
CA SER A 7 -6.70 -7.92 -16.05
C SER A 7 -7.41 -9.14 -16.64
N ARG A 8 -6.66 -10.21 -16.94
CA ARG A 8 -7.26 -11.48 -17.36
C ARG A 8 -6.61 -12.57 -16.53
N GLY A 9 -7.23 -13.74 -16.42
CA GLY A 9 -6.59 -14.96 -15.90
C GLY A 9 -5.42 -15.46 -16.76
N VAL A 10 -4.66 -14.54 -17.36
CA VAL A 10 -3.56 -14.69 -18.33
C VAL A 10 -2.46 -15.56 -17.74
N PHE A 11 -2.15 -15.43 -16.45
CA PHE A 11 -1.07 -16.20 -15.85
C PHE A 11 -1.32 -17.71 -15.96
N ALA A 12 -2.54 -18.16 -15.64
CA ALA A 12 -2.91 -19.57 -15.77
C ALA A 12 -2.87 -20.04 -17.23
N THR A 13 -3.26 -19.18 -18.18
CA THR A 13 -3.17 -19.46 -19.63
C THR A 13 -1.72 -19.66 -20.10
N TYR A 14 -0.74 -19.00 -19.47
CA TYR A 14 0.69 -19.16 -19.75
C TYR A 14 1.41 -20.13 -18.79
N GLY A 15 0.67 -20.90 -17.97
CA GLY A 15 1.23 -21.90 -17.05
C GLY A 15 1.83 -21.34 -15.76
N TYR A 16 1.60 -20.05 -15.46
CA TYR A 16 2.10 -19.41 -14.25
C TYR A 16 1.00 -19.29 -13.20
N PRO A 17 1.24 -19.73 -11.95
CA PRO A 17 0.24 -19.71 -10.90
C PRO A 17 -0.02 -18.29 -10.33
N SER A 18 0.82 -17.30 -10.64
CA SER A 18 0.62 -15.88 -10.26
C SER A 18 1.56 -14.94 -11.03
N LEU A 19 1.24 -13.64 -11.02
CA LEU A 19 2.09 -12.56 -11.54
C LEU A 19 3.49 -12.56 -10.91
N GLY A 20 3.59 -12.87 -9.61
CA GLY A 20 4.87 -12.93 -8.90
C GLY A 20 5.77 -14.08 -9.39
N VAL A 21 5.20 -15.20 -9.84
CA VAL A 21 6.00 -16.29 -10.44
C VAL A 21 6.46 -15.89 -11.85
N LEU A 22 5.57 -15.32 -12.66
CA LEU A 22 5.92 -14.80 -13.99
C LEU A 22 7.07 -13.76 -13.92
N GLN A 23 7.01 -12.82 -12.98
CA GLN A 23 8.03 -11.77 -12.82
C GLN A 23 9.38 -12.33 -12.37
N ARG A 24 9.39 -13.34 -11.49
CA ARG A 24 10.64 -14.01 -11.12
C ARG A 24 11.31 -14.63 -12.34
N ASP A 25 10.53 -15.32 -13.16
CA ASP A 25 11.07 -16.12 -14.26
C ASP A 25 11.49 -15.21 -15.44
N LEU A 26 10.72 -14.16 -15.73
CA LEU A 26 11.04 -13.20 -16.80
C LEU A 26 12.07 -12.14 -16.40
N LEU A 27 11.98 -11.59 -15.19
CA LEU A 27 12.82 -10.46 -14.75
C LEU A 27 14.00 -10.89 -13.88
N ARG A 28 14.10 -12.19 -13.53
CA ARG A 28 15.16 -12.77 -12.67
C ARG A 28 15.33 -12.05 -11.33
N ILE A 29 14.24 -11.52 -10.80
CA ILE A 29 14.22 -10.85 -9.48
C ILE A 29 13.93 -11.86 -8.37
N GLY A 30 14.39 -11.55 -7.15
CA GLY A 30 14.13 -12.38 -5.97
C GLY A 30 12.63 -12.56 -5.70
N THR A 31 12.25 -13.69 -5.09
CA THR A 31 10.86 -14.05 -4.74
C THR A 31 10.14 -12.97 -3.93
N THR A 32 10.84 -12.36 -2.97
CA THR A 32 10.31 -11.27 -2.13
C THR A 32 9.96 -10.03 -2.95
N GLU A 33 10.86 -9.62 -3.85
CA GLU A 33 10.64 -8.44 -4.70
C GLU A 33 9.55 -8.70 -5.75
N ALA A 34 9.46 -9.92 -6.28
CA ALA A 34 8.38 -10.29 -7.18
C ALA A 34 7.00 -10.27 -6.47
N LYS A 35 6.91 -10.77 -5.23
CA LYS A 35 5.67 -10.70 -4.44
C LYS A 35 5.28 -9.25 -4.14
N LYS A 36 6.22 -8.41 -3.68
CA LYS A 36 5.95 -6.99 -3.41
C LYS A 36 5.43 -6.27 -4.65
N ARG A 37 6.02 -6.53 -5.82
CA ARG A 37 5.57 -5.94 -7.08
C ARG A 37 4.17 -6.41 -7.50
N ALA A 38 3.85 -7.68 -7.29
CA ALA A 38 2.51 -8.21 -7.57
C ALA A 38 1.46 -7.58 -6.63
N THR A 39 1.72 -7.59 -5.32
CA THR A 39 0.85 -6.94 -4.32
C THR A 39 0.67 -5.46 -4.62
N ARG A 40 1.73 -4.75 -5.00
CA ARG A 40 1.64 -3.34 -5.41
C ARG A 40 0.78 -3.16 -6.66
N ALA A 41 0.92 -4.02 -7.67
CA ALA A 41 0.08 -3.94 -8.86
C ALA A 41 -1.41 -4.14 -8.54
N GLU A 42 -1.73 -5.05 -7.62
CA GLU A 42 -3.11 -5.31 -7.17
C GLU A 42 -3.70 -4.18 -6.34
N LEU A 43 -2.89 -3.51 -5.52
CA LEU A 43 -3.36 -2.43 -4.65
C LEU A 43 -3.46 -1.07 -5.36
N LEU A 44 -2.64 -0.86 -6.40
CA LEU A 44 -2.57 0.40 -7.15
C LEU A 44 -3.46 0.44 -8.40
N HIS A 45 -3.95 -0.70 -8.87
CA HIS A 45 -4.72 -0.76 -10.11
C HIS A 45 -6.03 -1.50 -9.90
N ALA A 46 -7.10 -0.99 -10.53
CA ALA A 46 -8.37 -1.70 -10.55
C ALA A 46 -8.19 -3.06 -11.22
N ILE A 47 -8.69 -4.11 -10.57
CA ILE A 47 -8.66 -5.47 -11.10
C ILE A 47 -10.07 -5.80 -11.59
N ARG A 48 -10.15 -6.26 -12.84
CA ARG A 48 -11.40 -6.77 -13.39
C ARG A 48 -11.52 -8.26 -13.10
N GLU A 49 -12.54 -8.63 -12.32
CA GLU A 49 -12.89 -10.01 -12.02
C GLU A 49 -14.22 -10.34 -12.72
N GLY A 50 -14.13 -10.85 -13.96
CA GLY A 50 -15.29 -11.14 -14.78
C GLY A 50 -16.08 -9.88 -15.17
N ALA A 51 -17.34 -9.81 -14.75
CA ALA A 51 -18.21 -8.64 -14.97
C ALA A 51 -18.07 -7.55 -13.88
N SER A 52 -17.39 -7.86 -12.77
CA SER A 52 -17.19 -6.95 -11.65
C SER A 52 -15.82 -6.28 -11.73
N GLU A 53 -15.76 -5.01 -11.31
CA GLU A 53 -14.52 -4.25 -11.17
C GLU A 53 -14.26 -4.06 -9.67
N LYS A 54 -13.10 -4.53 -9.21
CA LYS A 54 -12.61 -4.27 -7.87
C LYS A 54 -11.81 -2.98 -7.92
N PRO A 55 -12.26 -1.89 -7.26
CA PRO A 55 -11.52 -0.64 -7.25
C PRO A 55 -10.15 -0.84 -6.58
N ALA A 56 -9.16 -0.06 -7.02
CA ALA A 56 -7.85 -0.04 -6.38
C ALA A 56 -8.01 0.31 -4.89
N ALA A 57 -7.30 -0.38 -4.01
CA ALA A 57 -7.35 -0.11 -2.58
C ALA A 57 -6.62 1.19 -2.21
N ALA A 58 -5.71 1.66 -3.09
CA ALA A 58 -4.92 2.86 -2.91
C ALA A 58 -4.76 3.63 -4.26
N PRO A 59 -5.85 4.21 -4.80
CA PRO A 59 -5.83 4.88 -6.10
C PRO A 59 -5.01 6.18 -6.09
N LEU A 60 -5.01 6.95 -5.01
CA LEU A 60 -4.21 8.19 -4.93
C LEU A 60 -2.71 7.88 -4.85
N THR A 61 -2.36 6.79 -4.18
CA THR A 61 -0.99 6.27 -4.07
C THR A 61 -0.49 5.82 -5.43
N ALA A 62 -1.37 5.25 -6.26
CA ALA A 62 -1.04 4.84 -7.61
C ALA A 62 -0.68 6.04 -8.48
N GLN A 63 -1.48 7.10 -8.39
CA GLN A 63 -1.24 8.34 -9.10
C GLN A 63 0.06 9.01 -8.61
N ALA A 64 0.25 9.15 -7.31
CA ALA A 64 1.46 9.76 -6.74
C ALA A 64 2.74 8.97 -7.06
N ALA A 65 2.66 7.64 -7.18
CA ALA A 65 3.78 6.83 -7.65
C ALA A 65 4.05 7.03 -9.15
N ALA A 66 3.01 7.15 -9.98
CA ALA A 66 3.13 7.42 -11.42
C ALA A 66 3.75 8.81 -11.68
N ASP A 67 3.41 9.80 -10.85
CA ASP A 67 3.94 11.16 -10.91
C ASP A 67 5.35 11.28 -10.32
N GLY A 68 5.92 10.19 -9.79
CA GLY A 68 7.26 10.16 -9.20
C GLY A 68 7.37 10.82 -7.83
N ILE A 69 6.23 11.18 -7.20
CA ILE A 69 6.17 11.79 -5.87
C ILE A 69 6.58 10.77 -4.80
N LEU A 70 6.21 9.50 -4.99
CA LEU A 70 6.49 8.43 -4.04
C LEU A 70 7.57 7.48 -4.56
N ASN A 71 8.53 7.16 -3.69
CA ASN A 71 9.48 6.09 -3.95
C ASN A 71 8.88 4.70 -3.59
N PRO A 72 9.49 3.58 -4.02
CA PRO A 72 8.96 2.24 -3.73
C PRO A 72 8.74 1.94 -2.24
N GLY A 73 9.59 2.47 -1.36
CA GLY A 73 9.46 2.27 0.08
C GLY A 73 8.25 2.98 0.69
N HIS A 74 7.89 4.16 0.17
CA HIS A 74 6.67 4.87 0.53
C HIS A 74 5.44 4.16 0.01
N VAL A 75 5.48 3.70 -1.24
CA VAL A 75 4.37 2.94 -1.83
C VAL A 75 4.10 1.68 -1.00
N ASP A 76 5.14 0.94 -0.62
CA ASP A 76 4.99 -0.24 0.24
C ASP A 76 4.39 0.12 1.60
N ALA A 77 4.87 1.20 2.23
CA ALA A 77 4.34 1.63 3.52
C ALA A 77 2.84 2.00 3.45
N ILE A 78 2.43 2.78 2.46
CA ILE A 78 1.04 3.25 2.34
C ILE A 78 0.12 2.09 1.98
N THR A 79 0.52 1.25 1.02
CA THR A 79 -0.29 0.11 0.59
C THR A 79 -0.47 -0.94 1.70
N GLU A 80 0.55 -1.19 2.53
CA GLU A 80 0.45 -2.01 3.74
C GLU A 80 -0.63 -1.48 4.70
N ILE A 81 -0.69 -0.16 4.92
CA ILE A 81 -1.65 0.47 5.82
C ILE A 81 -3.06 0.41 5.24
N MET A 82 -3.24 0.82 3.97
CA MET A 82 -4.55 0.85 3.30
C MET A 82 -5.21 -0.53 3.24
N ALA A 83 -4.41 -1.59 3.08
CA ALA A 83 -4.89 -2.97 3.09
C ALA A 83 -5.34 -3.45 4.49
N ALA A 84 -4.82 -2.84 5.55
CA ALA A 84 -5.15 -3.19 6.93
C ALA A 84 -6.33 -2.38 7.51
N ILE A 85 -6.82 -1.36 6.80
CA ILE A 85 -7.99 -0.58 7.22
C ILE A 85 -9.22 -1.51 7.24
N PRO A 86 -9.99 -1.54 8.34
CA PRO A 86 -11.22 -2.33 8.46
C PRO A 86 -12.25 -2.07 7.35
N ALA A 87 -12.94 -3.12 6.91
CA ALA A 87 -13.85 -3.06 5.75
C ALA A 87 -15.13 -2.23 5.99
N ASP A 88 -15.45 -1.91 7.24
CA ASP A 88 -16.58 -1.08 7.67
C ASP A 88 -16.29 0.42 7.59
N VAL A 89 -15.03 0.83 7.39
CA VAL A 89 -14.65 2.21 7.08
C VAL A 89 -15.10 2.56 5.67
N ASP A 90 -15.85 3.66 5.53
CA ASP A 90 -16.36 4.12 4.25
C ASP A 90 -15.28 4.65 3.30
N ASP A 91 -15.62 4.71 2.01
CA ASP A 91 -14.70 5.09 0.94
C ASP A 91 -14.21 6.56 1.05
N THR A 92 -14.99 7.45 1.65
CA THR A 92 -14.60 8.86 1.82
C THR A 92 -13.50 8.98 2.86
N ASP A 93 -13.67 8.30 3.99
CA ASP A 93 -12.68 8.25 5.06
C ASP A 93 -11.41 7.53 4.59
N ARG A 94 -11.55 6.42 3.86
CA ARG A 94 -10.41 5.72 3.23
C ARG A 94 -9.60 6.65 2.33
N ALA A 95 -10.26 7.41 1.44
CA ALA A 95 -9.58 8.38 0.58
C ALA A 95 -8.89 9.50 1.40
N GLY A 96 -9.52 9.95 2.50
CA GLY A 96 -8.94 10.92 3.43
C GLY A 96 -7.67 10.40 4.13
N TYR A 97 -7.69 9.15 4.59
CA TYR A 97 -6.52 8.49 5.18
C TYR A 97 -5.40 8.32 4.16
N GLU A 98 -5.73 7.85 2.95
CA GLU A 98 -4.76 7.70 1.88
C GLU A 98 -4.06 9.03 1.58
N LYS A 99 -4.82 10.11 1.38
CA LYS A 99 -4.29 11.45 1.14
C LYS A 99 -3.37 11.92 2.27
N THR A 100 -3.78 11.72 3.52
CA THR A 100 -2.99 12.10 4.69
C THR A 100 -1.63 11.37 4.73
N LEU A 101 -1.61 10.09 4.37
CA LEU A 101 -0.38 9.31 4.30
C LEU A 101 0.54 9.76 3.15
N ILE A 102 -0.03 10.16 2.01
CA ILE A 102 0.72 10.72 0.87
C ILE A 102 1.34 12.08 1.25
N ASP A 103 0.57 12.96 1.88
CA ASP A 103 1.05 14.28 2.32
C ASP A 103 2.19 14.16 3.34
N LEU A 104 2.12 13.16 4.22
CA LEU A 104 3.21 12.82 5.14
C LEU A 104 4.43 12.26 4.40
N ALA A 105 4.23 11.38 3.42
CA ALA A 105 5.30 10.75 2.66
C ALA A 105 6.16 11.75 1.87
N GLN A 106 5.57 12.87 1.44
CA GLN A 106 6.29 13.95 0.77
C GLN A 106 7.32 14.64 1.68
N GLN A 107 7.11 14.60 2.99
CA GLN A 107 7.91 15.35 3.97
C GLN A 107 8.73 14.44 4.89
N SER A 108 8.55 13.12 4.79
CA SER A 108 9.09 12.17 5.76
C SER A 108 9.52 10.86 5.13
N PRO A 109 10.51 10.16 5.73
CA PRO A 109 10.94 8.84 5.24
C PRO A 109 9.85 7.77 5.47
N PRO A 110 9.88 6.65 4.71
CA PRO A 110 8.86 5.60 4.80
C PRO A 110 8.61 5.02 6.20
N VAL A 111 9.63 5.01 7.07
CA VAL A 111 9.51 4.52 8.45
C VAL A 111 8.56 5.38 9.29
N VAL A 112 8.52 6.69 9.04
CA VAL A 112 7.62 7.63 9.73
C VAL A 112 6.19 7.40 9.25
N VAL A 113 5.99 7.19 7.95
CA VAL A 113 4.68 6.85 7.37
C VAL A 113 4.12 5.56 7.97
N ARG A 114 4.95 4.50 8.09
CA ARG A 114 4.55 3.26 8.76
C ARG A 114 4.13 3.47 10.21
N ARG A 115 4.87 4.30 10.96
CA ARG A 115 4.54 4.60 12.35
C ARG A 115 3.20 5.35 12.46
N ALA A 116 2.98 6.35 11.61
CA ALA A 116 1.72 7.09 11.56
C ALA A 116 0.54 6.18 11.18
N GLY A 117 0.72 5.31 10.17
CA GLY A 117 -0.28 4.34 9.77
C GLY A 117 -0.66 3.34 10.85
N ARG A 118 0.32 2.84 11.61
CA ARG A 118 0.04 1.97 12.77
C ARG A 118 -0.78 2.67 13.83
N HIS A 119 -0.53 3.96 14.06
CA HIS A 119 -1.34 4.75 14.99
C HIS A 119 -2.76 4.95 14.46
N LEU A 120 -2.91 5.23 13.17
CA LEU A 120 -4.21 5.33 12.51
C LEU A 120 -5.01 4.03 12.62
N LEU A 121 -4.38 2.87 12.36
CA LEU A 121 -5.04 1.57 12.48
C LEU A 121 -5.48 1.29 13.92
N ALA A 122 -4.67 1.65 14.92
CA ALA A 122 -5.04 1.47 16.32
C ALA A 122 -6.20 2.37 16.78
N LEU A 123 -6.42 3.51 16.12
CA LEU A 123 -7.59 4.36 16.36
C LEU A 123 -8.87 3.79 15.72
N LEU A 124 -8.73 3.12 14.57
CA LEU A 124 -9.84 2.52 13.83
C LEU A 124 -10.30 1.19 14.43
N ASP A 125 -9.35 0.36 14.86
CA ASP A 125 -9.60 -0.94 15.48
C ASP A 125 -8.62 -1.16 16.63
N PRO A 126 -9.02 -0.82 17.88
CA PRO A 126 -8.20 -1.01 19.06
C PRO A 126 -7.94 -2.49 19.40
N ASP A 127 -8.78 -3.40 18.92
CA ASP A 127 -8.74 -4.83 19.27
C ASP A 127 -7.85 -5.64 18.31
N CYS A 128 -7.62 -5.16 17.08
CA CYS A 128 -6.69 -5.76 16.11
C CYS A 128 -5.20 -5.54 16.45
N CYS A 129 -4.87 -4.66 17.39
CA CYS A 129 -3.49 -4.29 17.73
C CYS A 129 -3.17 -4.39 19.23
N PRO A 130 -2.59 -5.49 19.74
CA PRO A 130 -2.19 -5.60 21.15
C PRO A 130 -0.98 -4.73 21.56
N ALA A 131 -0.47 -3.85 20.69
CA ALA A 131 0.83 -3.19 20.84
C ALA A 131 0.81 -1.70 21.26
N LEU A 132 -0.34 -1.11 21.62
CA LEU A 132 -0.39 0.22 22.23
C LEU A 132 -0.69 0.17 23.74
N LYS A 133 0.31 -0.25 24.51
CA LYS A 133 0.43 0.15 25.93
C LYS A 133 1.82 0.71 26.18
N MET A 134 2.12 1.89 25.62
CA MET A 134 3.21 2.74 26.12
C MET A 134 2.81 4.21 25.98
N PRO A 135 2.87 5.01 27.07
CA PRO A 135 2.55 6.43 27.01
C PRO A 135 3.64 7.18 26.25
N MET A 136 3.26 7.93 25.21
CA MET A 136 4.16 8.80 24.47
C MET A 136 4.21 10.18 25.14
N GLU A 137 4.86 10.27 26.30
CA GLU A 137 5.35 11.57 26.78
C GLU A 137 6.80 11.78 26.31
N ARG A 138 7.00 12.90 25.62
CA ARG A 138 8.28 13.55 25.28
C ARG A 138 9.07 13.00 24.09
N ALA A 139 8.87 13.66 22.94
CA ALA A 139 9.97 14.01 22.03
C ALA A 139 9.48 15.04 20.98
N PHE A 140 9.27 16.29 21.40
CA PHE A 140 9.37 17.43 20.50
C PHE A 140 10.01 18.59 21.25
N THR A 141 11.35 18.59 21.27
CA THR A 141 12.13 19.80 21.54
C THR A 141 12.86 20.13 20.26
N VAL A 142 12.39 21.16 19.58
CA VAL A 142 13.10 21.82 18.47
C VAL A 142 14.24 22.63 19.10
N PRO A 143 15.48 22.53 18.59
CA PRO A 143 16.54 23.44 19.01
C PRO A 143 16.35 24.78 18.29
N THR A 144 15.97 25.81 19.03
CA THR A 144 16.09 27.21 18.59
C THR A 144 17.56 27.61 18.74
N GLY A 145 18.15 28.16 17.68
CA GLY A 145 19.41 28.90 17.76
C GLY A 145 19.27 30.21 18.51
#